data_AF-A0A3F2RDA9-F1
#
_entry.id   AF-A0A3F2RDA9-F1
#
_cell.length_a   1.000
_cell.length_b   1.000
_cell.length_c   1.000
_cell.angle_alpha   90.00
_cell.angle_beta   90.00
_cell.angle_gamma   90.00
#
_symmetry.space_group_name_H-M   'P 1'
#
loop_
_entity.id
_entity.type
_entity.pdbx_description
1 polymer ?
#
loop_
_entity_poly.entity_id
_entity_poly.type
_entity_poly.pdbx_seq_one_letter_code
_entity_poly.pdbx_strand_id
1 'polypeptide(L)'
;MQRTCRAVLGAAIMAALTISSTDAHGYISKPAAQFVDPSTSTYYAKTITADVNSAFGGLKWDDSPEANTATFTSSFANAGYSSLRDMLDQQVTDCANTRTDVSPVDVSGLTTMNWQNDQEQKGFIDSHHGPCEVWIDDTLVDHQDDCVATYGSGYPASVNADFSKCSGDCTLRFYWIALHEPNWQIYKQCVPVVNNSGTQEAGTVTPADTTTDTASDSGIDWTDNRFLRAFNEFAASFQTKAETTAETNN
;
A
#
# COMPACT_ATOMS: atom_id res chain seq x y z
N MET A 1 -80.10 13.31 -13.02
CA MET A 1 -79.08 12.65 -12.18
C MET A 1 -77.83 12.41 -13.02
N GLN A 2 -76.85 13.32 -12.96
CA GLN A 2 -75.54 13.13 -13.58
C GLN A 2 -74.62 12.43 -12.58
N ARG A 3 -74.00 11.31 -12.98
CA ARG A 3 -72.85 10.71 -12.28
C ARG A 3 -71.64 10.89 -13.17
N THR A 4 -70.82 11.90 -12.86
CA THR A 4 -69.50 12.10 -13.44
C THR A 4 -68.51 11.15 -12.77
N CYS A 5 -67.99 10.19 -13.53
CA CYS A 5 -66.90 9.34 -13.11
C CYS A 5 -65.59 10.13 -13.30
N ARG A 6 -64.96 10.57 -12.20
CA ARG A 6 -63.63 11.18 -12.24
C ARG A 6 -62.59 10.07 -12.26
N ALA A 7 -61.94 9.87 -13.39
CA ALA A 7 -60.71 9.10 -13.46
C ALA A 7 -59.58 9.93 -12.83
N VAL A 8 -58.99 9.44 -11.74
CA VAL A 8 -57.76 9.99 -11.16
C VAL A 8 -56.60 9.31 -11.89
N LEU A 9 -55.91 10.02 -12.78
CA LEU A 9 -54.63 9.57 -13.30
C LEU A 9 -53.58 9.77 -12.20
N GLY A 10 -53.08 8.65 -11.63
CA GLY A 10 -51.89 8.66 -10.79
C GLY A 10 -50.64 8.75 -11.67
N ALA A 11 -49.85 9.80 -11.52
CA ALA A 11 -48.54 9.91 -12.14
C ALA A 11 -47.53 9.09 -11.31
N ALA A 12 -47.03 7.98 -11.84
CA ALA A 12 -45.91 7.26 -11.27
C ALA A 12 -44.61 8.00 -11.62
N ILE A 13 -43.99 8.63 -10.63
CA ILE A 13 -42.66 9.23 -10.77
C ILE A 13 -41.65 8.07 -10.65
N MET A 14 -41.12 7.60 -11.78
CA MET A 14 -39.93 6.75 -11.76
C MET A 14 -38.72 7.64 -11.44
N ALA A 15 -38.22 7.55 -10.21
CA ALA A 15 -36.93 8.12 -9.85
C ALA A 15 -35.85 7.28 -10.56
N ALA A 16 -35.23 7.85 -11.60
CA ALA A 16 -34.03 7.29 -12.19
C ALA A 16 -32.89 7.44 -11.17
N LEU A 17 -32.53 6.34 -10.49
CA LEU A 17 -31.31 6.26 -9.71
C LEU A 17 -30.14 6.35 -10.70
N THR A 18 -29.56 7.53 -10.85
CA THR A 18 -28.26 7.69 -11.51
C THR A 18 -27.22 7.10 -10.57
N ILE A 19 -26.87 5.83 -10.77
CA ILE A 19 -25.69 5.25 -10.14
C ILE A 19 -24.51 5.98 -10.77
N SER A 20 -23.94 6.94 -10.06
CA SER A 20 -22.67 7.54 -10.46
C SER A 20 -21.67 6.39 -10.53
N SER A 21 -21.17 6.07 -11.72
CA SER A 21 -20.05 5.16 -11.89
C SER A 21 -18.82 5.85 -11.29
N THR A 22 -18.65 5.72 -9.98
CA THR A 22 -17.44 6.12 -9.30
C THR A 22 -16.37 5.11 -9.67
N ASP A 23 -15.28 5.61 -10.22
CA ASP A 23 -14.22 4.79 -10.76
C ASP A 23 -13.20 4.53 -9.65
N ALA A 24 -13.10 3.30 -9.13
CA ALA A 24 -12.21 2.98 -7.99
C ALA A 24 -10.73 2.91 -8.38
N HIS A 25 -10.35 3.64 -9.41
CA HIS A 25 -8.98 3.92 -9.78
C HIS A 25 -8.15 4.34 -8.56
N GLY A 26 -6.91 3.87 -8.47
CA GLY A 26 -6.01 4.22 -7.38
C GLY A 26 -4.61 3.66 -7.57
N TYR A 27 -3.70 4.06 -6.69
CA TYR A 27 -2.30 3.66 -6.72
C TYR A 27 -1.67 3.61 -5.35
N ILE A 28 -0.54 2.89 -5.26
CA ILE A 28 0.28 2.86 -4.05
C ILE A 28 1.05 4.19 -3.94
N SER A 29 0.61 5.08 -3.06
CA SER A 29 1.26 6.37 -2.81
C SER A 29 2.39 6.27 -1.78
N LYS A 30 2.36 5.25 -0.92
CA LYS A 30 3.40 4.99 0.07
C LYS A 30 3.57 3.49 0.32
N PRO A 31 4.77 2.91 0.18
CA PRO A 31 5.89 3.48 -0.56
C PRO A 31 5.49 3.79 -2.01
N ALA A 32 5.95 4.91 -2.57
CA ALA A 32 5.42 5.39 -3.85
C ALA A 32 5.78 4.45 -5.01
N ALA A 33 4.76 3.93 -5.70
CA ALA A 33 4.94 3.21 -6.94
C ALA A 33 5.43 4.16 -8.06
N GLN A 34 6.23 3.62 -8.98
CA GLN A 34 6.57 4.28 -10.24
C GLN A 34 5.94 3.53 -11.40
N PHE A 35 5.58 4.25 -12.46
CA PHE A 35 4.76 3.70 -13.55
C PHE A 35 5.50 3.72 -14.88
N VAL A 36 5.19 2.73 -15.73
CA VAL A 36 5.64 2.69 -17.13
C VAL A 36 4.95 3.82 -17.89
N ASP A 37 3.62 3.89 -17.79
CA ASP A 37 2.81 5.01 -18.25
C ASP A 37 2.14 5.71 -17.05
N PRO A 38 2.67 6.88 -16.63
CA PRO A 38 2.09 7.64 -15.51
C PRO A 38 0.65 8.12 -15.74
N SER A 39 0.20 8.25 -17.00
CA SER A 39 -1.15 8.74 -17.32
C SER A 39 -2.26 7.73 -16.97
N THR A 40 -1.88 6.46 -16.83
CA THR A 40 -2.75 5.33 -16.46
C THR A 40 -2.35 4.75 -15.09
N SER A 41 -1.67 5.53 -14.26
CA SER A 41 -1.16 5.10 -12.94
C SER A 41 -2.25 4.64 -11.98
N THR A 42 -3.46 5.16 -12.13
CA THR A 42 -4.60 4.83 -11.28
C THR A 42 -5.45 3.68 -11.84
N TYR A 43 -5.16 3.19 -13.05
CA TYR A 43 -6.03 2.25 -13.76
C TYR A 43 -5.95 0.84 -13.19
N TYR A 44 -7.06 0.10 -13.20
CA TYR A 44 -7.02 -1.33 -12.93
C TYR A 44 -6.24 -2.05 -14.05
N ALA A 45 -5.63 -3.18 -13.71
CA ALA A 45 -4.75 -3.92 -14.61
C ALA A 45 -5.52 -4.72 -15.66
N LYS A 46 -6.65 -5.33 -15.28
CA LYS A 46 -7.44 -6.19 -16.17
C LYS A 46 -8.86 -6.40 -15.66
N THR A 47 -9.79 -6.59 -16.59
CA THR A 47 -11.15 -7.09 -16.30
C THR A 47 -11.22 -8.60 -16.51
N ILE A 48 -11.83 -9.32 -15.57
CA ILE A 48 -12.12 -10.76 -15.67
C ILE A 48 -13.58 -11.05 -15.28
N THR A 49 -14.04 -12.27 -15.49
CA THR A 49 -15.37 -12.75 -15.06
C THR A 49 -15.23 -14.01 -14.23
N ALA A 50 -16.33 -14.50 -13.66
CA ALA A 50 -16.40 -15.79 -12.98
C ALA A 50 -15.93 -16.99 -13.84
N ASP A 51 -15.87 -16.85 -15.16
CA ASP A 51 -15.45 -17.93 -16.07
C ASP A 51 -13.97 -18.31 -15.92
N VAL A 52 -13.16 -17.52 -15.20
CA VAL A 52 -11.76 -17.84 -14.90
C VAL A 52 -11.59 -19.13 -14.10
N ASN A 53 -12.61 -19.59 -13.38
CA ASN A 53 -12.57 -20.86 -12.66
C ASN A 53 -13.98 -21.43 -12.48
N SER A 54 -14.15 -22.73 -12.71
CA SER A 54 -15.45 -23.39 -12.59
C SER A 54 -16.09 -23.32 -11.20
N ALA A 55 -15.31 -23.10 -10.14
CA ALA A 55 -15.83 -22.91 -8.77
C ALA A 55 -16.71 -21.67 -8.62
N PHE A 56 -16.56 -20.67 -9.50
CA PHE A 56 -17.36 -19.46 -9.54
C PHE A 56 -18.57 -19.56 -10.50
N GLY A 57 -18.62 -20.61 -11.31
CA GLY A 57 -19.59 -20.79 -12.38
C GLY A 57 -21.01 -21.01 -11.85
N GLY A 58 -21.98 -20.34 -12.48
CA GLY A 58 -23.40 -20.46 -12.12
C GLY A 58 -23.81 -19.77 -10.82
N LEU A 59 -22.87 -19.07 -10.15
CA LEU A 59 -23.17 -18.21 -9.01
C LEU A 59 -23.70 -16.84 -9.46
N LYS A 60 -24.30 -16.11 -8.52
CA LYS A 60 -24.84 -14.78 -8.76
C LYS A 60 -23.75 -13.72 -8.51
N TRP A 61 -23.56 -12.83 -9.48
CA TRP A 61 -22.51 -11.79 -9.47
C TRP A 61 -23.05 -10.38 -9.77
N ASP A 62 -24.37 -10.24 -9.85
CA ASP A 62 -25.10 -8.98 -10.06
C ASP A 62 -25.87 -8.56 -8.79
N ASP A 63 -25.33 -8.92 -7.61
CA ASP A 63 -25.83 -8.47 -6.31
C ASP A 63 -25.02 -7.27 -5.79
N SER A 64 -25.19 -6.90 -4.51
CA SER A 64 -24.37 -5.85 -3.89
C SER A 64 -22.88 -6.24 -3.89
N PRO A 65 -21.96 -5.25 -3.89
CA PRO A 65 -20.51 -5.52 -3.80
C PRO A 65 -20.13 -6.43 -2.63
N GLU A 66 -20.75 -6.24 -1.46
CA GLU A 66 -20.53 -7.05 -0.26
C GLU A 66 -21.05 -8.49 -0.45
N ALA A 67 -22.23 -8.65 -1.06
CA ALA A 67 -22.80 -9.97 -1.33
C ALA A 67 -21.97 -10.75 -2.37
N ASN A 68 -21.49 -10.07 -3.41
CA ASN A 68 -20.57 -10.65 -4.39
C ASN A 68 -19.23 -11.03 -3.71
N THR A 69 -18.72 -10.19 -2.80
CA THR A 69 -17.51 -10.48 -2.03
C THR A 69 -17.67 -11.70 -1.14
N ALA A 70 -18.77 -11.81 -0.40
CA ALA A 70 -19.07 -13.00 0.40
C ALA A 70 -19.22 -14.26 -0.47
N THR A 71 -19.81 -14.12 -1.67
CA THR A 71 -19.91 -15.20 -2.66
C THR A 71 -18.53 -15.63 -3.16
N PHE A 72 -17.64 -14.69 -3.45
CA PHE A 72 -16.25 -14.98 -3.81
C PHE A 72 -15.52 -15.70 -2.69
N THR A 73 -15.50 -15.15 -1.47
CA THR A 73 -14.81 -15.75 -0.32
C THR A 73 -15.27 -17.20 -0.07
N SER A 74 -16.58 -17.45 -0.09
CA SER A 74 -17.12 -18.80 0.14
C SER A 74 -16.82 -19.79 -0.98
N SER A 75 -16.71 -19.33 -2.22
CA SER A 75 -16.40 -20.19 -3.38
C SER A 75 -14.90 -20.36 -3.64
N PHE A 76 -14.08 -19.39 -3.23
CA PHE A 76 -12.62 -19.40 -3.43
C PHE A 76 -11.94 -20.61 -2.80
N ALA A 77 -12.43 -21.08 -1.65
CA ALA A 77 -11.95 -22.29 -0.99
C ALA A 77 -12.03 -23.55 -1.88
N ASN A 78 -12.96 -23.57 -2.85
CA ASN A 78 -13.14 -24.67 -3.80
C ASN A 78 -12.46 -24.41 -5.15
N ALA A 79 -11.89 -23.22 -5.36
CA ALA A 79 -11.26 -22.83 -6.63
C ALA A 79 -9.91 -23.51 -6.84
N GLY A 80 -9.27 -24.01 -5.78
CA GLY A 80 -8.00 -24.73 -5.83
C GLY A 80 -6.76 -23.83 -5.91
N TYR A 81 -6.92 -22.52 -5.74
CA TYR A 81 -5.81 -21.58 -5.63
C TYR A 81 -5.26 -21.56 -4.20
N SER A 82 -3.95 -21.40 -4.08
CA SER A 82 -3.27 -21.30 -2.79
C SER A 82 -3.38 -19.91 -2.14
N SER A 83 -3.60 -18.88 -2.96
CA SER A 83 -3.77 -17.48 -2.54
C SER A 83 -4.43 -16.64 -3.63
N LEU A 84 -4.85 -15.41 -3.30
CA LEU A 84 -5.33 -14.46 -4.32
C LEU A 84 -4.22 -14.17 -5.34
N ARG A 85 -2.97 -14.00 -4.88
CA ARG A 85 -1.81 -13.88 -5.78
C ARG A 85 -1.74 -15.01 -6.80
N ASP A 86 -1.87 -16.27 -6.37
CA ASP A 86 -1.82 -17.45 -7.26
C ASP A 86 -2.89 -17.38 -8.35
N MET A 87 -4.11 -16.95 -8.00
CA MET A 87 -5.18 -16.72 -8.99
C MET A 87 -4.86 -15.57 -9.94
N LEU A 88 -4.43 -14.41 -9.41
CA LEU A 88 -4.33 -13.17 -10.19
C LEU A 88 -3.06 -13.11 -11.05
N ASP A 89 -1.97 -13.77 -10.64
CA ASP A 89 -0.74 -13.89 -11.44
C ASP A 89 -0.96 -14.68 -12.74
N GLN A 90 -1.97 -15.56 -12.79
CA GLN A 90 -2.39 -16.24 -14.02
C GLN A 90 -3.12 -15.31 -15.00
N GLN A 91 -3.62 -14.17 -14.52
CA GLN A 91 -4.40 -13.21 -15.31
C GLN A 91 -3.60 -11.99 -15.72
N VAL A 92 -2.71 -11.52 -14.85
CA VAL A 92 -1.90 -10.32 -15.02
C VAL A 92 -0.44 -10.66 -14.71
N THR A 93 0.38 -10.75 -15.75
CA THR A 93 1.81 -11.02 -15.61
C THR A 93 2.56 -9.83 -15.00
N ASP A 94 3.76 -10.10 -14.49
CA ASP A 94 4.71 -9.11 -13.99
C ASP A 94 4.10 -8.16 -12.96
N CYS A 95 4.30 -6.85 -13.12
CA CYS A 95 3.87 -5.80 -12.21
C CYS A 95 2.88 -4.83 -12.86
N ALA A 96 2.13 -5.33 -13.87
CA ALA A 96 1.19 -4.53 -14.65
C ALA A 96 1.83 -3.22 -15.16
N ASN A 97 1.27 -2.06 -14.83
CA ASN A 97 1.79 -0.76 -15.24
C ASN A 97 2.91 -0.21 -14.30
N THR A 98 3.31 -0.93 -13.26
CA THR A 98 4.36 -0.46 -12.33
C THR A 98 5.75 -0.92 -12.74
N ARG A 99 6.75 -0.07 -12.46
CA ARG A 99 8.17 -0.32 -12.72
C ARG A 99 8.83 -1.01 -11.53
N THR A 100 9.66 -2.00 -11.83
CA THR A 100 10.54 -2.64 -10.85
C THR A 100 12.02 -2.39 -11.11
N ASP A 101 12.37 -1.75 -12.21
CA ASP A 101 13.71 -1.36 -12.65
C ASP A 101 14.10 0.05 -12.16
N VAL A 102 13.65 0.41 -10.96
CA VAL A 102 13.87 1.72 -10.33
C VAL A 102 14.51 1.54 -8.97
N SER A 103 15.12 2.60 -8.43
CA SER A 103 15.70 2.57 -7.09
C SER A 103 14.66 2.16 -6.04
N PRO A 104 14.98 1.21 -5.14
CA PRO A 104 14.10 0.81 -4.05
C PRO A 104 13.73 1.98 -3.14
N VAL A 105 12.49 1.99 -2.66
CA VAL A 105 12.01 2.93 -1.65
C VAL A 105 12.35 2.38 -0.26
N ASP A 106 12.98 3.19 0.59
CA ASP A 106 13.23 2.81 1.98
C ASP A 106 11.91 2.77 2.77
N VAL A 107 11.59 1.58 3.31
CA VAL A 107 10.37 1.33 4.09
C VAL A 107 10.66 1.19 5.59
N SER A 108 11.86 1.54 6.04
CA SER A 108 12.24 1.50 7.45
C SER A 108 11.27 2.30 8.31
N GLY A 109 10.68 1.66 9.32
CA GLY A 109 9.71 2.27 10.23
C GLY A 109 8.29 2.41 9.67
N LEU A 110 8.01 1.93 8.45
CA LEU A 110 6.64 1.79 7.96
C LEU A 110 6.02 0.49 8.45
N THR A 111 4.71 0.52 8.68
CA THR A 111 3.89 -0.66 9.03
C THR A 111 2.66 -0.80 8.13
N THR A 112 2.45 0.17 7.23
CA THR A 112 1.34 0.22 6.30
C THR A 112 1.82 0.70 4.95
N MET A 113 1.14 0.24 3.90
CA MET A 113 1.14 0.92 2.60
C MET A 113 -0.10 1.81 2.48
N ASN A 114 -0.03 2.84 1.65
CA ASN A 114 -1.15 3.73 1.36
C ASN A 114 -1.62 3.50 -0.08
N TRP A 115 -2.92 3.23 -0.22
CA TRP A 115 -3.63 3.20 -1.51
C TRP A 115 -4.51 4.44 -1.64
N GLN A 116 -4.42 5.16 -2.76
CA GLN A 116 -5.20 6.38 -2.96
C GLN A 116 -5.43 6.77 -4.42
N ASN A 117 -6.35 7.72 -4.61
CA ASN A 117 -6.61 8.47 -5.82
C ASN A 117 -6.74 9.95 -5.46
N ASP A 118 -5.77 10.75 -5.92
CA ASP A 118 -5.71 12.17 -5.59
C ASP A 118 -6.82 12.98 -6.26
N GLN A 119 -7.23 12.61 -7.48
CA GLN A 119 -8.26 13.32 -8.22
C GLN A 119 -9.61 13.20 -7.52
N GLU A 120 -9.92 12.03 -6.98
CA GLU A 120 -11.19 11.77 -6.30
C GLU A 120 -11.13 11.99 -4.78
N GLN A 121 -9.92 12.15 -4.22
CA GLN A 121 -9.68 12.18 -2.77
C GLN A 121 -10.25 10.94 -2.07
N LYS A 122 -9.94 9.75 -2.63
CA LYS A 122 -10.43 8.45 -2.17
C LYS A 122 -9.30 7.44 -2.02
N GLY A 123 -9.41 6.56 -1.03
CA GLY A 123 -8.69 5.29 -0.97
C GLY A 123 -9.53 4.22 -1.67
N PHE A 124 -9.89 3.17 -0.95
CA PHE A 124 -10.96 2.29 -1.39
C PHE A 124 -12.30 3.03 -1.44
N ILE A 125 -13.26 2.50 -2.21
CA ILE A 125 -14.62 3.04 -2.30
C ILE A 125 -15.65 1.94 -2.03
N ASP A 126 -16.77 2.34 -1.43
CA ASP A 126 -17.88 1.47 -0.99
C ASP A 126 -18.53 0.67 -2.13
N SER A 127 -18.35 1.08 -3.37
CA SER A 127 -18.85 0.30 -4.50
C SER A 127 -17.94 -0.86 -4.90
N HIS A 128 -16.68 -0.95 -4.43
CA HIS A 128 -15.66 -1.87 -4.96
C HIS A 128 -15.17 -2.89 -3.92
N HIS A 129 -16.08 -3.51 -3.19
CA HIS A 129 -15.71 -4.57 -2.24
C HIS A 129 -15.00 -5.75 -2.92
N GLY A 130 -14.14 -6.41 -2.14
CA GLY A 130 -13.45 -7.63 -2.54
C GLY A 130 -12.13 -7.84 -1.81
N PRO A 131 -11.54 -9.03 -1.95
CA PRO A 131 -10.36 -9.41 -1.20
C PRO A 131 -9.10 -8.72 -1.72
N CYS A 132 -8.14 -8.53 -0.82
CA CYS A 132 -6.81 -8.04 -1.17
C CYS A 132 -5.71 -8.79 -0.40
N GLU A 133 -4.52 -8.77 -0.98
CA GLU A 133 -3.30 -9.32 -0.37
C GLU A 133 -2.13 -8.37 -0.57
N VAL A 134 -1.27 -8.30 0.44
CA VAL A 134 0.03 -7.64 0.38
C VAL A 134 1.12 -8.69 0.52
N TRP A 135 2.08 -8.66 -0.39
CA TRP A 135 3.22 -9.57 -0.41
C TRP A 135 4.52 -8.79 -0.41
N ILE A 136 5.52 -9.32 0.29
CA ILE A 136 6.92 -8.93 0.16
C ILE A 136 7.66 -10.14 -0.36
N ASP A 137 8.15 -10.04 -1.60
CA ASP A 137 8.66 -11.17 -2.37
C ASP A 137 7.68 -12.35 -2.34
N ASP A 138 8.05 -13.46 -1.71
CA ASP A 138 7.23 -14.67 -1.60
C ASP A 138 6.55 -14.83 -0.23
N THR A 139 6.59 -13.78 0.60
CA THR A 139 5.95 -13.76 1.92
C THR A 139 4.65 -12.97 1.87
N LEU A 140 3.53 -13.62 2.19
CA LEU A 140 2.25 -12.96 2.44
C LEU A 140 2.36 -12.19 3.77
N VAL A 141 2.15 -10.88 3.73
CA VAL A 141 2.27 -10.00 4.92
C VAL A 141 0.95 -9.37 5.35
N ASP A 142 -0.06 -9.39 4.50
CA ASP A 142 -1.44 -9.05 4.85
C ASP A 142 -2.42 -9.73 3.87
N HIS A 143 -3.58 -10.13 4.38
CA HIS A 143 -4.68 -10.71 3.61
C HIS A 143 -6.01 -10.34 4.27
N GLN A 144 -6.97 -9.88 3.46
CA GLN A 144 -8.34 -9.68 3.91
C GLN A 144 -9.33 -10.19 2.87
N ASP A 145 -10.43 -10.77 3.34
CA ASP A 145 -11.55 -11.19 2.49
C ASP A 145 -12.31 -10.00 1.86
N ASP A 146 -12.30 -8.85 2.54
CA ASP A 146 -12.91 -7.61 2.07
C ASP A 146 -12.12 -6.38 2.56
N CYS A 147 -11.37 -5.76 1.66
CA CYS A 147 -10.49 -4.65 2.04
C CYS A 147 -11.21 -3.33 2.23
N VAL A 148 -12.37 -3.14 1.59
CA VAL A 148 -13.21 -1.97 1.83
C VAL A 148 -13.79 -2.06 3.24
N ALA A 149 -14.30 -3.23 3.63
CA ALA A 149 -14.84 -3.45 4.98
C ALA A 149 -13.75 -3.33 6.07
N THR A 150 -12.55 -3.84 5.82
CA THR A 150 -11.46 -3.83 6.81
C THR A 150 -10.81 -2.44 6.98
N TYR A 151 -10.47 -1.77 5.87
CA TYR A 151 -9.69 -0.53 5.90
C TYR A 151 -10.53 0.74 5.72
N GLY A 152 -11.80 0.58 5.34
CA GLY A 152 -12.72 1.69 5.06
C GLY A 152 -12.38 2.46 3.78
N SER A 153 -13.19 3.48 3.50
CA SER A 153 -13.07 4.32 2.30
C SER A 153 -12.33 5.65 2.55
N GLY A 154 -11.38 5.66 3.50
CA GLY A 154 -10.60 6.84 3.85
C GLY A 154 -9.63 7.27 2.75
N TYR A 155 -9.05 8.45 2.85
CA TYR A 155 -8.01 8.94 1.94
C TYR A 155 -6.77 9.38 2.74
N PRO A 156 -5.62 8.69 2.56
CA PRO A 156 -5.47 7.41 1.86
C PRO A 156 -6.16 6.25 2.61
N ALA A 157 -6.37 5.12 1.92
CA ALA A 157 -6.59 3.86 2.60
C ALA A 157 -5.25 3.33 3.13
N SER A 158 -5.16 3.10 4.44
CA SER A 158 -3.94 2.56 5.09
C SER A 158 -4.07 1.05 5.23
N VAL A 159 -3.38 0.31 4.35
CA VAL A 159 -3.39 -1.15 4.30
C VAL A 159 -2.18 -1.69 5.06
N ASN A 160 -2.34 -2.72 5.89
CA ASN A 160 -1.23 -3.25 6.67
C ASN A 160 -0.15 -3.84 5.76
N ALA A 161 1.11 -3.66 6.15
CA ALA A 161 2.25 -4.27 5.46
C ALA A 161 3.40 -4.47 6.46
N ASP A 162 3.71 -5.73 6.78
CA ASP A 162 4.84 -6.05 7.65
C ASP A 162 6.16 -5.96 6.89
N PHE A 163 6.68 -4.74 6.75
CA PHE A 163 7.95 -4.47 6.07
C PHE A 163 9.17 -5.10 6.77
N SER A 164 9.04 -5.60 8.00
CA SER A 164 10.12 -6.37 8.65
C SER A 164 10.45 -7.67 7.91
N LYS A 165 9.56 -8.14 7.03
CA LYS A 165 9.79 -9.30 6.16
C LYS A 165 10.68 -9.02 4.96
N CYS A 166 10.99 -7.75 4.68
CA CYS A 166 11.95 -7.41 3.65
C CYS A 166 13.39 -7.50 4.18
N SER A 167 14.25 -8.29 3.51
CA SER A 167 15.67 -8.39 3.80
C SER A 167 16.49 -8.06 2.55
N GLY A 168 17.23 -6.94 2.59
CA GLY A 168 17.89 -6.40 1.41
C GLY A 168 16.90 -5.73 0.46
N ASP A 169 17.10 -5.93 -0.84
CA ASP A 169 16.20 -5.44 -1.88
C ASP A 169 15.05 -6.43 -2.08
N CYS A 170 13.82 -5.95 -1.92
CA CYS A 170 12.61 -6.74 -2.06
C CYS A 170 11.63 -6.08 -3.02
N THR A 171 10.57 -6.79 -3.38
CA THR A 171 9.42 -6.23 -4.08
C THR A 171 8.16 -6.34 -3.23
N LEU A 172 7.60 -5.20 -2.86
CA LEU A 172 6.22 -5.10 -2.37
C LEU A 172 5.27 -5.37 -3.55
N ARG A 173 4.27 -6.22 -3.37
CA ARG A 173 3.19 -6.44 -4.33
C ARG A 173 1.84 -6.34 -3.63
N PHE A 174 0.98 -5.50 -4.18
CA PHE A 174 -0.41 -5.37 -3.75
C PHE A 174 -1.33 -5.96 -4.80
N TYR A 175 -2.27 -6.79 -4.35
CA TYR A 175 -3.32 -7.40 -5.14
C TYR A 175 -4.66 -7.02 -4.54
N TRP A 176 -5.60 -6.55 -5.35
CA TRP A 176 -6.99 -6.35 -4.95
C TRP A 176 -7.89 -6.68 -6.13
N ILE A 177 -9.00 -7.35 -5.88
CA ILE A 177 -10.02 -7.59 -6.89
C ILE A 177 -11.33 -6.96 -6.44
N ALA A 178 -11.91 -6.10 -7.27
CA ALA A 178 -13.20 -5.49 -7.01
C ALA A 178 -14.32 -6.29 -7.66
N LEU A 179 -15.32 -6.68 -6.86
CA LEU A 179 -16.42 -7.59 -7.21
C LEU A 179 -17.76 -6.84 -7.32
N HIS A 180 -17.72 -5.61 -7.82
CA HIS A 180 -18.84 -4.67 -7.85
C HIS A 180 -19.91 -5.00 -8.89
N GLU A 181 -19.55 -5.76 -9.92
CA GLU A 181 -20.44 -6.25 -10.98
C GLU A 181 -19.89 -7.57 -11.55
N PRO A 182 -20.58 -8.25 -12.50
CA PRO A 182 -20.08 -9.51 -13.09
C PRO A 182 -18.72 -9.42 -13.79
N ASN A 183 -18.31 -8.22 -14.19
CA ASN A 183 -16.97 -7.90 -14.70
C ASN A 183 -16.08 -7.43 -13.54
N TRP A 184 -15.30 -8.33 -12.99
CA TRP A 184 -14.41 -8.01 -11.87
C TRP A 184 -13.18 -7.26 -12.36
N GLN A 185 -12.70 -6.30 -11.56
CA GLN A 185 -11.51 -5.51 -11.88
C GLN A 185 -10.34 -5.93 -10.99
N ILE A 186 -9.22 -6.26 -11.62
CA ILE A 186 -7.97 -6.62 -10.94
C ILE A 186 -7.11 -5.38 -10.80
N TYR A 187 -6.74 -5.05 -9.57
CA TYR A 187 -5.72 -4.08 -9.22
C TYR A 187 -4.46 -4.83 -8.80
N LYS A 188 -3.35 -4.52 -9.46
CA LYS A 188 -2.04 -5.10 -9.18
C LYS A 188 -0.98 -4.04 -9.34
N GLN A 189 -0.21 -3.79 -8.28
CA GLN A 189 0.88 -2.82 -8.29
C GLN A 189 2.06 -3.33 -7.49
N CYS A 190 3.27 -3.04 -7.95
CA CYS A 190 4.51 -3.40 -7.30
C CYS A 190 5.35 -2.16 -6.96
N VAL A 191 6.16 -2.29 -5.92
CA VAL A 191 7.15 -1.27 -5.54
C VAL A 191 8.44 -1.98 -5.13
N PRO A 192 9.59 -1.70 -5.78
CA PRO A 192 10.89 -2.07 -5.22
C PRO A 192 11.08 -1.38 -3.87
N VAL A 193 11.41 -2.13 -2.84
CA VAL A 193 11.56 -1.63 -1.47
C VAL A 193 12.82 -2.18 -0.83
N VAL A 194 13.38 -1.43 0.12
CA VAL A 194 14.50 -1.86 0.97
C VAL A 194 14.15 -1.57 2.41
N ASN A 195 14.51 -2.46 3.33
CA ASN A 195 14.34 -2.22 4.76
C ASN A 195 15.70 -2.16 5.47
N ASN A 196 16.14 -0.94 5.76
CA ASN A 196 17.42 -0.63 6.41
C ASN A 196 17.35 -0.67 7.94
N SER A 197 16.23 -1.07 8.53
CA SER A 197 16.08 -1.17 10.00
C SER A 197 17.06 -2.17 10.66
N GLY A 198 17.72 -3.03 9.87
CA GLY A 198 18.79 -3.93 10.30
C GLY A 198 20.22 -3.54 9.89
N THR A 199 20.42 -2.51 9.06
CA THR A 199 21.77 -2.08 8.59
C THR A 199 22.36 -0.94 9.42
N GLN A 200 22.27 -1.06 10.74
CA GLN A 200 23.37 -0.59 11.58
C GLN A 200 24.38 -1.73 11.73
N GLU A 201 25.01 -2.12 10.61
CA GLU A 201 26.39 -2.54 10.77
C GLU A 201 27.14 -1.27 11.17
N ALA A 202 27.49 -1.18 12.45
CA ALA A 202 28.54 -0.29 12.89
C ALA A 202 29.74 -0.55 11.97
N GLY A 203 29.94 0.34 11.00
CA GLY A 203 31.09 0.30 10.12
C GLY A 203 32.30 0.12 11.02
N THR A 204 32.96 -1.01 10.87
CA THR A 204 34.17 -1.33 11.61
C THR A 204 35.19 -0.29 11.18
N VAL A 205 35.33 0.77 11.98
CA VAL A 205 36.49 1.64 11.89
C VAL A 205 37.67 0.78 12.28
N THR A 206 38.38 0.26 11.27
CA THR A 206 39.71 -0.30 11.39
C THR A 206 40.55 0.67 12.22
N PRO A 207 40.97 0.33 13.46
CA PRO A 207 41.85 1.19 14.20
C PRO A 207 43.19 1.24 13.46
N ALA A 208 43.65 2.45 13.15
CA ALA A 208 45.05 2.64 12.80
C ALA A 208 45.89 2.24 14.02
N ASP A 209 46.83 1.34 13.75
CA ASP A 209 47.82 0.78 14.67
C ASP A 209 48.51 1.88 15.50
N THR A 210 48.39 1.84 16.82
CA THR A 210 49.33 2.49 17.75
C THR A 210 49.26 1.78 19.10
N THR A 211 50.21 0.86 19.27
CA THR A 211 50.91 0.44 20.51
C THR A 211 50.13 0.46 21.82
N THR A 212 49.95 -0.76 22.33
CA THR A 212 49.74 -1.14 23.73
C THR A 212 50.37 -0.17 24.74
N ASP A 213 49.55 0.35 25.65
CA ASP A 213 49.96 0.42 27.04
C ASP A 213 48.79 0.07 27.97
N THR A 214 49.06 -0.85 28.88
CA THR A 214 48.10 -1.38 29.86
C THR A 214 48.01 -0.38 31.00
N ALA A 215 46.80 0.12 31.31
CA ALA A 215 46.53 0.72 32.61
C ALA A 215 45.15 0.30 33.11
N SER A 216 45.21 -0.38 34.25
CA SER A 216 44.15 -0.91 35.08
C SER A 216 43.19 0.16 35.62
N ASP A 217 41.96 -0.32 35.85
CA ASP A 217 40.92 0.18 36.76
C ASP A 217 41.37 1.22 37.80
N SER A 218 40.86 2.45 37.66
CA SER A 218 40.75 3.41 38.76
C SER A 218 39.66 4.44 38.46
N GLY A 219 38.56 4.34 39.23
CA GLY A 219 37.69 5.42 39.71
C GLY A 219 37.32 6.58 38.77
N ILE A 220 36.01 6.71 38.48
CA ILE A 220 35.43 7.93 37.91
C ILE A 220 35.66 9.09 38.89
N ASP A 221 36.51 10.04 38.51
CA ASP A 221 36.67 11.33 39.18
C ASP A 221 35.61 12.31 38.67
N TRP A 222 34.63 12.61 39.52
CA TRP A 222 33.51 13.51 39.22
C TRP A 222 33.90 15.00 39.18
N THR A 223 35.19 15.34 39.36
CA THR A 223 35.71 16.70 39.16
C THR A 223 36.39 16.90 37.80
N ASP A 224 36.42 15.85 36.97
CA ASP A 224 37.09 15.87 35.69
C ASP A 224 36.25 16.56 34.58
N ASN A 225 36.62 17.80 34.27
CA ASN A 225 35.96 18.63 33.26
C ASN A 225 36.27 18.20 31.81
N ARG A 226 36.94 17.05 31.57
CA ARG A 226 37.18 16.53 30.21
C ARG A 226 35.88 16.32 29.42
N PHE A 227 34.80 15.92 30.07
CA PHE A 227 33.48 15.81 29.44
C PHE A 227 32.90 17.18 29.03
N LEU A 228 33.01 18.19 29.88
CA LEU A 228 32.58 19.56 29.57
C LEU A 228 33.38 20.16 28.42
N ARG A 229 34.67 19.84 28.34
CA ARG A 229 35.54 20.29 27.25
C ARG A 229 35.17 19.62 25.92
N ALA A 230 34.90 18.31 25.93
CA ALA A 230 34.43 17.59 24.75
C ALA A 230 33.03 18.07 24.27
N PHE A 231 32.12 18.37 25.21
CA PHE A 231 30.80 18.89 24.87
C PHE A 231 30.87 20.31 24.29
N ASN A 232 31.75 21.16 24.82
CA ASN A 232 31.99 22.50 24.29
C ASN A 232 32.67 22.47 22.91
N GLU A 233 33.61 21.56 22.67
CA GLU A 233 34.22 21.35 21.35
C GLU A 233 33.17 20.85 20.32
N PHE A 234 32.26 19.96 20.74
CA PHE A 234 31.14 19.51 19.91
C PHE A 234 30.14 20.65 19.61
N ALA A 235 29.74 21.43 20.61
CA ALA A 235 28.83 22.55 20.43
C ALA A 235 29.42 23.65 19.51
N ALA A 236 30.73 23.90 19.58
CA ALA A 236 31.42 24.85 18.72
C ALA A 236 31.42 24.44 17.23
N SER A 237 31.33 23.14 16.93
CA SER A 237 31.23 22.62 15.55
C SER A 237 29.91 23.00 14.84
N PHE A 238 28.85 23.32 15.60
CA PHE A 238 27.58 23.79 15.03
C PHE A 238 27.56 25.30 14.77
N GLN A 239 28.37 26.09 15.50
CA GLN A 239 28.48 27.53 15.27
C GLN A 239 29.28 27.84 14.00
N THR A 240 30.35 27.08 13.73
CA THR A 240 31.15 27.25 12.51
C THR A 240 30.37 26.95 11.23
N LYS A 241 29.37 26.06 11.28
CA LYS A 241 28.52 25.71 10.13
C LYS A 241 27.46 26.78 9.80
N ALA A 242 27.11 27.64 10.77
CA ALA A 242 26.15 28.72 10.56
C ALA A 242 26.78 29.93 9.85
N GLU A 243 28.04 30.26 10.15
CA GLU A 243 28.74 31.41 9.54
C GLU A 243 29.13 31.16 8.07
N THR A 244 29.45 29.93 7.68
CA THR A 244 29.79 29.62 6.27
C THR A 244 28.62 29.74 5.30
N THR A 245 27.37 29.75 5.81
CA THR A 245 26.17 29.86 4.97
C THR A 245 25.77 31.33 4.71
N ALA A 246 26.33 32.28 5.46
CA ALA A 246 26.03 33.70 5.34
C ALA A 246 26.94 34.45 4.33
N GLU A 247 28.15 33.95 4.04
CA GLU A 247 29.08 34.60 3.10
C GLU A 247 28.84 34.27 1.61
N THR A 248 28.03 33.26 1.28
CA THR A 248 27.73 32.91 -0.13
C THR A 248 26.53 33.62 -0.75
N ASN A 249 25.85 34.51 -0.02
CA ASN A 249 24.67 35.24 -0.49
C ASN A 249 24.82 36.77 -0.47
N ASN A 250 26.01 37.31 -0.77
CA ASN A 250 26.19 38.72 -1.10
C ASN A 250 27.11 38.93 -2.31
#